data_AF-A0A914T5D4-F1
#
_entry.id   AF-A0A914T5D4-F1
#
_cell.length_a   1.000
_cell.length_b   1.000
_cell.length_c   1.000
_cell.angle_alpha   90.00
_cell.angle_beta   90.00
_cell.angle_gamma   90.00
#
_symmetry.space_group_name_H-M   'P 1'
#
loop_
_entity.id
_entity.type
_entity.pdbx_description
1 polymer ?
#
loop_
_entity_poly.entity_id
_entity_poly.type
_entity_poly.pdbx_seq_one_letter_code
_entity_poly.pdbx_strand_id
1 'polypeptide(L)'
;MSVPQAMAYAHLANLPPVIGLYTSFLPALLYAFFGTCMHTSIGMFAVVALMVRDVISHEVPNSEDVIANMSTIDGGGVPLSARPDVQVVVTLTFLVGCVMIVMALLQIHMFASYLSESLISGFTTAASIHVVLSQIPPLLGLEGVTERSGFLKVYYVVITTVLSQFCNFQTKYSMDILDKIQEG
;
A
#
# COMPACT_ATOMS: atom_id res chain seq x y z
N MET A 1 -19.32 2.72 -2.74
CA MET A 1 -18.19 3.42 -3.39
C MET A 1 -16.89 2.58 -3.34
N SER A 2 -16.98 1.26 -3.39
CA SER A 2 -15.86 0.40 -3.01
C SER A 2 -15.04 -0.13 -4.18
N VAL A 3 -15.57 -0.23 -5.41
CA VAL A 3 -14.87 -0.96 -6.49
C VAL A 3 -13.57 -0.29 -6.94
N PRO A 4 -13.54 1.02 -7.33
CA PRO A 4 -12.29 1.64 -7.76
C PRO A 4 -11.29 1.80 -6.60
N GLN A 5 -11.79 2.15 -5.41
CA GLN A 5 -10.99 2.23 -4.19
C GLN A 5 -10.35 0.88 -3.86
N ALA A 6 -11.09 -0.21 -4.07
CA ALA A 6 -10.63 -1.55 -3.77
C ALA A 6 -9.47 -1.99 -4.65
N MET A 7 -9.60 -1.72 -5.95
CA MET A 7 -8.54 -1.99 -6.92
C MET A 7 -7.30 -1.14 -6.66
N ALA A 8 -7.47 0.13 -6.30
CA ALA A 8 -6.37 1.04 -6.00
C ALA A 8 -5.54 0.54 -4.81
N TYR A 9 -6.16 0.11 -3.71
CA TYR A 9 -5.41 -0.38 -2.55
C TYR A 9 -4.75 -1.74 -2.78
N ALA A 10 -5.33 -2.61 -3.61
CA ALA A 10 -4.64 -3.84 -4.03
C ALA A 10 -3.38 -3.52 -4.84
N HIS A 11 -3.46 -2.53 -5.73
CA HIS A 11 -2.30 -2.05 -6.48
C HIS A 11 -1.23 -1.44 -5.56
N LEU A 12 -1.64 -0.67 -4.53
CA LEU A 12 -0.72 -0.14 -3.52
C LEU A 12 0.03 -1.21 -2.72
N ALA A 13 -0.56 -2.39 -2.60
CA ALA A 13 0.03 -3.53 -1.92
C ALA A 13 0.91 -4.41 -2.84
N ASN A 14 1.12 -4.00 -4.10
CA ASN A 14 1.79 -4.81 -5.14
C ASN A 14 1.07 -6.16 -5.41
N LEU A 15 -0.26 -6.15 -5.39
CA LEU A 15 -1.07 -7.32 -5.71
C LEU A 15 -1.95 -7.09 -6.95
N PRO A 16 -2.35 -8.17 -7.65
CA PRO A 16 -3.36 -8.11 -8.69
C PRO A 16 -4.65 -7.40 -8.21
N PRO A 17 -5.19 -6.42 -8.96
CA PRO A 17 -6.39 -5.65 -8.56
C PRO A 17 -7.62 -6.50 -8.23
N VAL A 18 -7.73 -7.69 -8.82
CA VAL A 18 -8.80 -8.67 -8.55
C VAL A 18 -8.86 -9.10 -7.07
N ILE A 19 -7.71 -9.14 -6.38
CA ILE A 19 -7.65 -9.50 -4.95
C ILE A 19 -8.32 -8.42 -4.09
N GLY A 20 -8.27 -7.16 -4.53
CA GLY A 20 -9.01 -6.06 -3.89
C GLY A 20 -10.52 -6.25 -3.96
N LEU A 21 -11.03 -6.78 -5.08
CA LEU A 21 -12.45 -7.08 -5.21
C LEU A 21 -12.88 -8.20 -4.25
N TYR A 22 -12.11 -9.28 -4.13
CA TYR A 22 -12.41 -10.37 -3.20
C TYR A 22 -12.44 -9.91 -1.74
N THR A 23 -11.49 -9.06 -1.35
CA THR A 23 -11.34 -8.56 0.02
C THR A 23 -12.34 -7.47 0.40
N SER A 24 -12.98 -6.79 -0.55
CA SER A 24 -14.06 -5.84 -0.24
C SER A 24 -15.45 -6.46 -0.29
N PHE A 25 -15.65 -7.49 -1.12
CA PHE A 25 -16.94 -8.15 -1.25
C PHE A 25 -17.22 -9.16 -0.11
N LEU A 26 -16.27 -10.06 0.17
CA LEU A 26 -16.51 -11.15 1.14
C LEU A 26 -16.71 -10.66 2.58
N PRO A 27 -15.92 -9.71 3.11
CA PRO A 27 -16.13 -9.21 4.48
C PRO A 27 -17.42 -8.43 4.64
N ALA A 28 -17.87 -7.72 3.60
CA ALA A 28 -19.16 -7.03 3.62
C ALA A 28 -20.32 -8.03 3.68
N LEU A 29 -20.24 -9.13 2.93
CA LEU A 29 -21.23 -10.21 2.97
C LEU A 29 -21.23 -10.91 4.34
N LEU A 30 -20.05 -11.22 4.90
CA LEU A 30 -19.93 -11.80 6.23
C LEU A 30 -20.48 -10.86 7.32
N TYR A 31 -20.16 -9.56 7.25
CA TYR A 31 -20.66 -8.56 8.19
C TYR A 31 -22.18 -8.38 8.08
N ALA A 32 -22.78 -8.56 6.90
CA ALA A 32 -24.23 -8.50 6.76
C ALA A 32 -24.96 -9.62 7.55
N PHE A 33 -24.34 -10.79 7.70
CA PHE A 33 -24.93 -11.91 8.47
C PHE A 33 -24.57 -11.87 9.97
N PHE A 34 -23.35 -11.45 10.31
CA PHE A 34 -22.83 -11.51 11.69
C PHE A 34 -22.72 -10.14 12.38
N GLY A 35 -22.99 -9.05 11.68
CA GLY A 35 -22.81 -7.68 12.17
C GLY A 35 -23.92 -7.24 13.12
N THR A 36 -23.53 -6.50 14.16
CA THR A 36 -24.44 -5.93 15.17
C THR A 36 -24.91 -4.51 14.83
N CYS A 37 -24.18 -3.79 13.96
CA CYS A 37 -24.48 -2.40 13.60
C CYS A 37 -24.77 -2.27 12.10
N MET A 38 -25.94 -1.72 11.77
CA MET A 38 -26.41 -1.61 10.37
C MET A 38 -25.77 -0.47 9.57
N HIS A 39 -25.14 0.51 10.24
CA HIS A 39 -24.63 1.73 9.59
C HIS A 39 -23.13 1.74 9.32
N THR A 40 -22.39 0.71 9.74
CA THR A 40 -20.95 0.63 9.53
C THR A 40 -20.65 -0.28 8.35
N SER A 41 -20.00 0.26 7.32
CA SER A 41 -19.50 -0.55 6.22
C SER A 41 -18.08 -1.01 6.55
N ILE A 42 -17.85 -2.32 6.52
CA ILE A 42 -16.50 -2.89 6.54
C ILE A 42 -15.92 -2.91 5.13
N GLY A 43 -14.62 -2.69 5.04
CA GLY A 43 -13.89 -2.64 3.79
C GLY A 43 -12.39 -2.62 4.05
N MET A 44 -11.65 -2.29 3.01
CA MET A 44 -10.19 -2.23 3.06
C MET A 44 -9.67 -0.84 3.38
N PHE A 45 -8.46 -0.79 3.96
CA PHE A 45 -7.82 0.43 4.44
C PHE A 45 -6.44 0.61 3.82
N ALA A 46 -6.10 1.84 3.42
CA ALA A 46 -4.83 2.16 2.78
C ALA A 46 -3.60 1.81 3.63
N VAL A 47 -3.67 2.04 4.94
CA VAL A 47 -2.57 1.76 5.87
C VAL A 47 -2.26 0.26 5.92
N VAL A 48 -3.30 -0.59 5.94
CA VAL A 48 -3.15 -2.04 5.94
C VAL A 48 -2.54 -2.51 4.62
N ALA A 49 -2.95 -1.93 3.49
CA ALA A 49 -2.36 -2.23 2.19
C ALA A 49 -0.85 -1.92 2.14
N LEU A 50 -0.43 -0.78 2.70
CA LEU A 50 0.99 -0.41 2.79
C LEU A 50 1.77 -1.34 3.73
N MET A 51 1.18 -1.75 4.85
CA MET A 51 1.82 -2.73 5.74
C MET A 51 1.98 -4.10 5.09
N VAL A 52 0.97 -4.54 4.34
CA VAL A 52 1.04 -5.79 3.57
C VAL A 52 2.14 -5.69 2.51
N ARG A 53 2.30 -4.54 1.82
CA ARG A 53 3.42 -4.33 0.89
C ARG A 53 4.77 -4.50 1.57
N ASP A 54 4.95 -3.90 2.74
CA ASP A 54 6.21 -3.96 3.49
C ASP A 54 6.56 -5.39 3.93
N VAL A 55 5.55 -6.20 4.28
CA VAL A 55 5.74 -7.63 4.56
C VAL A 55 6.13 -8.40 3.29
N ILE A 56 5.48 -8.12 2.15
CA ILE A 56 5.82 -8.76 0.88
C ILE A 56 7.24 -8.40 0.44
N SER A 57 7.65 -7.13 0.57
CA SER A 57 8.99 -6.70 0.18
C SER A 57 10.08 -7.28 1.09
N HIS A 58 9.76 -7.62 2.33
CA HIS A 58 10.65 -8.34 3.24
C HIS A 58 10.79 -9.84 2.90
N GLU A 59 9.67 -10.52 2.64
CA GLU A 59 9.65 -11.98 2.41
C GLU A 59 10.00 -12.37 0.97
N VAL A 60 9.71 -11.51 -0.01
CA VAL A 60 9.94 -11.75 -1.43
C VAL A 60 10.67 -10.54 -2.05
N PRO A 61 11.98 -10.36 -1.78
CA PRO A 61 12.74 -9.22 -2.31
C PRO A 61 12.94 -9.26 -3.83
N ASN A 62 12.68 -10.40 -4.51
CA ASN A 62 12.94 -10.61 -5.95
C ASN A 62 11.66 -10.93 -6.75
N SER A 63 10.50 -10.40 -6.37
CA SER A 63 9.21 -10.71 -7.03
C SER A 63 9.12 -10.26 -8.50
N GLU A 64 9.91 -9.26 -8.91
CA GLU A 64 9.91 -8.74 -10.29
C GLU A 64 10.51 -9.74 -11.30
N ASP A 65 11.54 -10.50 -10.90
CA ASP A 65 12.23 -11.46 -11.79
C ASP A 65 11.42 -12.75 -12.01
N VAL A 66 10.57 -13.13 -11.04
CA VAL A 66 9.77 -14.38 -11.07
C VAL A 66 8.55 -14.26 -11.99
N ILE A 67 8.04 -13.04 -12.21
CA ILE A 67 6.92 -12.81 -13.16
C ILE A 67 7.45 -12.71 -14.59
N ALA A 68 8.66 -12.14 -14.77
CA ALA A 68 9.32 -12.02 -16.05
C ALA A 68 9.80 -13.37 -16.61
N ASN A 69 10.29 -14.28 -15.75
CA ASN A 69 10.76 -15.59 -16.23
C ASN A 69 9.62 -16.58 -16.54
N MET A 70 8.46 -16.48 -15.86
CA MET A 70 7.34 -17.41 -16.04
C MET A 70 6.35 -17.00 -17.14
N SER A 71 6.35 -15.74 -17.57
CA SER A 71 5.53 -15.25 -18.69
C SER A 71 6.04 -15.65 -20.08
N THR A 72 7.18 -16.34 -20.17
CA THR A 72 7.80 -16.72 -21.45
C THR A 72 7.43 -18.12 -21.97
N ILE A 73 6.79 -18.99 -21.16
CA ILE A 73 6.65 -20.41 -21.52
C ILE A 73 5.26 -20.79 -22.09
N ASP A 74 4.18 -20.10 -21.76
CA ASP A 74 2.87 -20.37 -22.37
C ASP A 74 2.00 -19.12 -22.35
N GLY A 75 1.35 -18.79 -23.47
CA GLY A 75 0.39 -17.68 -23.59
C GLY A 75 -0.87 -17.81 -22.72
N GLY A 76 -0.90 -18.77 -21.79
CA GLY A 76 -1.85 -18.83 -20.68
C GLY A 76 -1.24 -18.11 -19.48
N GLY A 77 -1.84 -17.00 -19.07
CA GLY A 77 -1.36 -16.21 -17.93
C GLY A 77 -1.04 -17.07 -16.71
N VAL A 78 0.03 -16.71 -16.00
CA VAL A 78 0.51 -17.41 -14.80
C VAL A 78 -0.66 -17.68 -13.85
N PRO A 79 -0.91 -18.93 -13.42
CA PRO A 79 -1.99 -19.23 -12.50
C PRO A 79 -1.80 -18.41 -11.22
N LEU A 80 -2.87 -17.74 -10.76
CA LEU A 80 -2.84 -16.82 -9.62
C LEU A 80 -2.26 -17.47 -8.34
N SER A 81 -2.39 -18.79 -8.22
CA SER A 81 -1.84 -19.61 -7.13
C SER A 81 -0.32 -19.84 -7.18
N ALA A 82 0.34 -19.61 -8.33
CA ALA A 82 1.79 -19.77 -8.47
C ALA A 82 2.57 -18.47 -8.20
N ARG A 83 1.88 -17.36 -7.88
CA ARG A 83 2.54 -16.11 -7.51
C ARG A 83 2.95 -16.15 -6.04
N PRO A 84 4.25 -16.01 -5.70
CA PRO A 84 4.72 -16.05 -4.32
C PRO A 84 4.08 -14.95 -3.47
N ASP A 85 3.84 -13.76 -4.04
CA ASP A 85 3.20 -12.62 -3.38
C ASP A 85 1.82 -12.98 -2.81
N VAL A 86 1.02 -13.74 -3.59
CA VAL A 86 -0.35 -14.12 -3.19
C VAL A 86 -0.32 -15.14 -2.06
N GLN A 87 0.63 -16.08 -2.10
CA GLN A 87 0.78 -17.11 -1.06
C GLN A 87 1.15 -16.50 0.30
N VAL A 88 2.07 -15.53 0.31
CA VAL A 88 2.48 -14.81 1.53
C VAL A 88 1.28 -14.08 2.12
N VAL A 89 0.52 -13.34 1.29
CA VAL A 89 -0.64 -12.56 1.76
C VAL A 89 -1.78 -13.44 2.28
N VAL A 90 -2.06 -14.57 1.62
CA VAL A 90 -3.08 -15.52 2.11
C VAL A 90 -2.70 -16.10 3.47
N THR A 91 -1.43 -16.48 3.64
CA THR A 91 -0.92 -17.03 4.90
C THR A 91 -0.95 -15.97 6.02
N LEU A 92 -0.53 -14.74 5.70
CA LEU A 92 -0.57 -13.59 6.61
C LEU A 92 -2.01 -13.29 7.05
N THR A 93 -2.95 -13.23 6.09
CA THR A 93 -4.37 -12.94 6.36
C THR A 93 -5.00 -14.02 7.22
N PHE A 94 -4.68 -15.29 6.96
CA PHE A 94 -5.13 -16.42 7.76
C PHE A 94 -4.61 -16.36 9.20
N LEU A 95 -3.32 -16.05 9.37
CA LEU A 95 -2.70 -15.87 10.68
C LEU A 95 -3.36 -14.73 11.46
N VAL A 96 -3.57 -13.57 10.82
CA VAL A 96 -4.25 -12.42 11.43
C VAL A 96 -5.67 -12.79 11.86
N GLY A 97 -6.41 -13.55 11.05
CA GLY A 97 -7.73 -14.06 11.41
C GLY A 97 -7.69 -14.98 12.64
N CYS A 98 -6.72 -15.90 12.71
CA CYS A 98 -6.54 -16.76 13.89
C CYS A 98 -6.21 -15.95 15.14
N VAL A 99 -5.32 -14.95 15.04
CA VAL A 99 -4.96 -14.06 16.15
C VAL A 99 -6.19 -13.25 16.61
N MET A 100 -7.03 -12.77 15.68
CA MET A 100 -8.26 -12.07 16.02
C MET A 100 -9.26 -12.97 16.77
N ILE A 101 -9.39 -14.24 16.37
CA ILE A 101 -10.22 -15.22 17.08
C ILE A 101 -9.68 -15.48 18.49
N VAL A 102 -8.36 -15.67 18.63
CA VAL A 102 -7.72 -15.88 19.94
C VAL A 102 -7.89 -14.66 20.84
N MET A 103 -7.71 -13.44 20.31
CA MET A 103 -7.95 -12.21 21.06
C MET A 103 -9.43 -12.02 21.44
N ALA A 104 -10.35 -12.45 20.58
CA ALA A 104 -11.78 -12.43 20.89
C ALA A 104 -12.14 -13.41 22.02
N LEU A 105 -11.57 -14.62 22.01
CA LEU A 105 -11.75 -15.61 23.08
C LEU A 105 -11.16 -15.15 24.42
N LEU A 106 -10.01 -14.48 24.38
CA LEU A 106 -9.38 -13.86 25.55
C LEU A 106 -10.04 -12.52 25.96
N GLN A 107 -11.10 -12.09 25.26
CA GLN A 107 -11.83 -10.84 25.48
C GLN A 107 -10.93 -9.58 25.54
N ILE A 108 -9.82 -9.60 24.81
CA ILE A 108 -8.84 -8.49 24.81
C ILE A 108 -9.43 -7.21 24.19
N HIS A 109 -10.57 -7.30 23.50
CA HIS A 109 -11.30 -6.15 22.98
C HIS A 109 -11.64 -5.10 24.05
N MET A 110 -11.75 -5.49 25.32
CA MET A 110 -11.97 -4.56 26.43
C MET A 110 -10.80 -3.57 26.58
N PHE A 111 -9.55 -4.02 26.39
CA PHE A 111 -8.38 -3.14 26.42
C PHE A 111 -8.37 -2.15 25.26
N ALA A 112 -8.84 -2.56 24.08
CA ALA A 112 -8.98 -1.66 22.94
C ALA A 112 -10.00 -0.54 23.22
N SER A 113 -11.07 -0.81 23.99
CA SER A 113 -12.01 0.23 24.42
C SER A 113 -11.48 1.20 25.48
N TYR A 114 -10.33 0.91 26.10
CA TYR A 114 -9.65 1.81 27.04
C TYR A 114 -8.61 2.71 26.38
N LEU A 115 -8.42 2.62 25.06
CA LEU A 115 -7.56 3.56 24.34
C LEU A 115 -8.20 4.95 24.36
N SER A 116 -7.42 5.94 24.81
CA SER A 116 -7.86 7.33 24.84
C SER A 116 -8.22 7.83 23.44
N GLU A 117 -9.29 8.61 23.32
CA GLU A 117 -9.70 9.27 22.08
C GLU A 117 -8.54 10.08 21.47
N SER A 118 -7.69 10.69 22.31
CA SER A 118 -6.51 11.43 21.86
C SER A 118 -5.48 10.53 21.17
N LEU A 119 -5.32 9.28 21.63
CA LEU A 119 -4.40 8.33 21.02
C LEU A 119 -4.92 7.86 19.66
N ILE A 120 -6.22 7.54 19.56
CA ILE A 120 -6.86 7.10 18.32
C ILE A 120 -6.83 8.22 17.27
N SER A 121 -7.11 9.46 17.68
CA SER A 121 -7.02 10.64 16.82
C SER A 121 -5.59 10.92 16.35
N GLY A 122 -4.60 10.82 17.27
CA GLY A 122 -3.19 10.96 16.93
C GLY A 122 -2.71 9.91 15.93
N PHE A 123 -3.05 8.63 16.16
CA PHE A 123 -2.73 7.53 15.25
C PHE A 123 -3.38 7.74 13.87
N THR A 124 -4.66 8.10 13.83
CA THR A 124 -5.39 8.30 12.57
C THR A 124 -4.82 9.49 11.77
N THR A 125 -4.43 10.57 12.46
CA THR A 125 -3.78 11.74 11.83
C THR A 125 -2.42 11.37 11.25
N ALA A 126 -1.58 10.67 12.03
CA ALA A 126 -0.28 10.20 11.57
C ALA A 126 -0.42 9.22 10.39
N ALA A 127 -1.37 8.29 10.45
CA ALA A 127 -1.68 7.35 9.39
C ALA A 127 -2.13 8.06 8.10
N SER A 128 -2.93 9.12 8.21
CA SER A 128 -3.38 9.92 7.07
C SER A 128 -2.22 10.64 6.40
N ILE A 129 -1.35 11.28 7.18
CA ILE A 129 -0.12 11.91 6.67
C ILE A 129 0.75 10.85 5.98
N HIS A 130 0.95 9.68 6.61
CA HIS A 130 1.72 8.58 6.04
C HIS A 130 1.17 8.10 4.69
N VAL A 131 -0.16 7.92 4.57
CA VAL A 131 -0.80 7.52 3.32
C VAL A 131 -0.56 8.58 2.25
N VAL A 132 -0.79 9.87 2.51
CA VAL A 132 -0.53 10.93 1.52
C VAL A 132 0.92 10.93 1.07
N LEU A 133 1.87 10.83 2.00
CA LEU A 133 3.30 10.80 1.67
C LEU A 133 3.69 9.58 0.85
N SER A 134 3.03 8.43 1.06
CA SER A 134 3.26 7.22 0.27
C SER A 134 2.77 7.34 -1.19
N GLN A 135 1.84 8.26 -1.47
CA GLN A 135 1.25 8.47 -2.80
C GLN A 135 1.96 9.57 -3.62
N ILE A 136 2.80 10.40 -3.01
CA ILE A 136 3.52 11.47 -3.70
C ILE A 136 4.48 10.94 -4.79
N PRO A 137 5.30 9.89 -4.54
CA PRO A 137 6.24 9.43 -5.56
C PRO A 137 5.57 8.88 -6.83
N PRO A 138 4.52 8.03 -6.76
CA PRO A 138 3.74 7.64 -7.93
C PRO A 138 3.09 8.81 -8.68
N LEU A 139 2.63 9.84 -7.97
CA LEU A 139 2.00 11.02 -8.58
C LEU A 139 2.98 11.86 -9.41
N LEU A 140 4.27 11.86 -9.05
CA LEU A 140 5.33 12.63 -9.71
C LEU A 140 6.07 11.85 -10.80
N GLY A 141 5.70 10.58 -11.03
CA GLY A 141 6.32 9.73 -12.06
C GLY A 141 7.78 9.36 -11.78
N LEU A 142 8.22 9.46 -10.52
CA LEU A 142 9.55 9.02 -10.10
C LEU A 142 9.53 7.51 -9.86
N GLU A 143 9.67 6.74 -10.94
CA GLU A 143 9.79 5.28 -10.87
C GLU A 143 11.20 4.91 -10.39
N GLY A 144 11.31 4.18 -9.27
CA GLY A 144 12.58 3.55 -8.86
C GLY A 144 13.32 4.13 -7.65
N VAL A 145 12.69 4.89 -6.75
CA VAL A 145 13.32 5.19 -5.44
C VAL A 145 13.32 3.92 -4.58
N THR A 146 14.44 3.19 -4.66
CA THR A 146 14.80 2.00 -3.89
C THR A 146 14.13 1.96 -2.51
N GLU A 147 13.34 0.91 -2.27
CA GLU A 147 12.67 0.63 -1.01
C GLU A 147 13.68 0.23 0.08
N ARG A 148 14.40 1.21 0.62
CA ARG A 148 15.14 1.04 1.89
C ARG A 148 14.21 1.33 3.06
N SER A 149 14.08 0.39 4.00
CA SER A 149 13.21 0.48 5.18
C SER A 149 13.77 1.46 6.25
N GLY A 150 12.93 2.34 6.80
CA GLY A 150 13.27 3.20 7.94
C GLY A 150 12.34 4.40 8.18
N PHE A 151 12.05 4.72 9.45
CA PHE A 151 11.22 5.86 9.89
C PHE A 151 11.75 7.24 9.43
N LEU A 152 13.07 7.37 9.26
CA LEU A 152 13.71 8.58 8.72
C LEU A 152 13.53 8.74 7.20
N LYS A 153 13.05 7.72 6.48
CA LYS A 153 12.78 7.80 5.03
C LYS A 153 11.66 8.77 4.71
N VAL A 154 10.68 8.97 5.59
CA VAL A 154 9.60 9.94 5.36
C VAL A 154 10.16 11.36 5.25
N TYR A 155 11.09 11.71 6.14
CA TYR A 155 11.80 12.99 6.12
C TYR A 155 12.72 13.11 4.90
N TYR A 156 13.49 12.06 4.57
CA TYR A 156 14.37 12.05 3.40
C TYR A 156 13.61 11.99 2.06
N VAL A 157 12.49 11.27 1.94
CA VAL A 157 11.65 11.24 0.72
C VAL A 157 10.99 12.59 0.52
N VAL A 158 10.45 13.21 1.56
CA VAL A 158 9.90 14.57 1.44
C VAL A 158 10.99 15.55 1.05
N ILE A 159 12.15 15.51 1.71
CA ILE A 159 13.28 16.39 1.37
C ILE A 159 13.80 16.12 -0.03
N THR A 160 14.11 14.88 -0.40
CA THR A 160 14.61 14.52 -1.74
C THR A 160 13.57 14.73 -2.83
N THR A 161 12.28 14.58 -2.57
CA THR A 161 11.21 14.92 -3.53
C THR A 161 11.14 16.43 -3.71
N VAL A 162 11.20 17.20 -2.63
CA VAL A 162 11.23 18.67 -2.69
C VAL A 162 12.52 19.17 -3.35
N LEU A 163 13.68 18.58 -3.03
CA LEU A 163 14.99 18.92 -3.61
C LEU A 163 15.10 18.50 -5.08
N SER A 164 14.56 17.34 -5.47
CA SER A 164 14.51 16.91 -6.87
C SER A 164 13.51 17.73 -7.68
N GLN A 165 12.38 18.14 -7.11
CA GLN A 165 11.50 19.14 -7.74
C GLN A 165 12.22 20.49 -7.89
N PHE A 166 12.96 20.95 -6.87
CA PHE A 166 13.76 22.19 -6.96
C PHE A 166 14.90 22.09 -7.97
N CYS A 167 15.55 20.93 -8.07
CA CYS A 167 16.65 20.68 -9.00
C CYS A 167 16.14 20.49 -10.43
N ASN A 168 15.05 19.76 -10.63
CA ASN A 168 14.37 19.62 -11.93
C ASN A 168 13.73 20.95 -12.37
N PHE A 169 13.26 21.79 -11.44
CA PHE A 169 12.83 23.16 -11.71
C PHE A 169 14.00 24.09 -12.09
N GLN A 170 15.18 23.94 -11.45
CA GLN A 170 16.40 24.64 -11.88
C GLN A 170 16.90 24.17 -13.25
N THR A 171 16.85 22.88 -13.57
CA THR A 171 17.20 22.38 -14.91
C THR A 171 16.19 22.82 -15.98
N LYS A 172 14.91 22.97 -15.61
CA LYS A 172 13.85 23.46 -16.51
C LYS A 172 13.86 24.98 -16.73
N TYR A 173 14.49 25.76 -15.85
CA TYR A 173 14.58 27.24 -15.95
C TYR A 173 16.00 27.81 -16.09
N SER A 174 17.04 26.98 -16.00
CA SER A 174 18.45 27.39 -16.16
C SER A 174 19.11 26.64 -17.33
N MET A 175 18.52 26.72 -18.52
CA MET A 175 19.26 26.55 -19.78
C MET A 175 18.57 27.14 -21.03
N ASP A 176 17.70 28.14 -20.88
CA ASP A 176 17.15 28.90 -22.03
C ASP A 176 17.97 30.16 -22.38
N ILE A 177 19.09 30.42 -21.68
CA ILE A 177 19.94 31.60 -21.91
C ILE A 177 21.21 31.26 -22.71
N LEU A 178 21.66 30.01 -22.72
CA LEU A 178 22.88 29.62 -23.45
C LEU A 178 22.64 29.25 -24.92
N ASP A 179 21.40 28.93 -25.32
CA ASP A 179 21.09 28.65 -26.73
C ASP A 179 20.81 29.92 -27.55
N LYS A 180 20.48 31.05 -26.88
CA LYS A 180 20.21 32.35 -27.55
C LYS A 180 21.43 33.25 -27.79
N ILE A 181 22.63 32.86 -27.34
CA ILE A 181 23.87 33.62 -27.60
C ILE A 181 24.79 32.93 -28.64
N GLN A 182 24.44 31.73 -29.10
CA GLN A 182 25.16 31.05 -30.19
C GLN A 182 24.50 31.15 -31.58
N GLU A 183 23.31 31.75 -31.70
CA GLU A 183 22.63 32.05 -32.98
C GLU A 183 22.41 33.57 -33.22
N GLY A 184 23.27 34.44 -32.67
CA GLY A 184 23.22 35.89 -32.91
C GLY A 184 24.58 36.48 -33.23
#